data_AF-A0A7C9GRP8-F1
#
_entry.id   AF-A0A7C9GRP8-F1
#
_cell.length_a   1.000
_cell.length_b   1.000
_cell.length_c   1.000
_cell.angle_alpha   90.00
_cell.angle_beta   90.00
_cell.angle_gamma   90.00
#
_symmetry.space_group_name_H-M   'P 1'
#
loop_
_entity.id
_entity.type
_entity.pdbx_description
1 polymer ?
#
loop_
_entity_poly.entity_id
_entity_poly.type
_entity_poly.pdbx_seq_one_letter_code
_entity_poly.pdbx_strand_id
1 'polypeptide(L)'
;MAPSDACFGTRFRDRCNACSVTGSYEELVGAFGREIADVVAEVTDEKSLDKAERKLLQIEHAARASPRAKLVKLADKTCNLRDLATTPPADWSDERRWEYFEWAKKVVAGVRGSNTGLEAAFDKACLTGG
;
A
#
# COMPACT_ATOMS: atom_id res chain seq x y z
N MET A 1 -7.62 13.00 -14.01
CA MET A 1 -6.52 12.90 -13.02
C MET A 1 -7.15 12.46 -11.71
N ALA A 2 -7.21 11.16 -11.44
CA ALA A 2 -7.93 10.56 -10.30
C ALA A 2 -6.93 10.08 -9.23
N PRO A 3 -7.26 10.14 -7.92
CA PRO A 3 -6.30 9.96 -6.85
C PRO A 3 -5.79 8.51 -6.80
N SER A 4 -4.50 8.39 -6.53
CA SER A 4 -3.70 7.18 -6.53
C SER A 4 -3.93 6.31 -5.29
N ASP A 5 -4.57 5.16 -5.50
CA ASP A 5 -4.48 3.82 -4.87
C ASP A 5 -3.64 3.52 -3.59
N ALA A 6 -3.28 4.46 -2.71
CA ALA A 6 -2.49 4.14 -1.51
C ALA A 6 -2.80 5.02 -0.30
N CYS A 7 -3.33 4.40 0.75
CA CYS A 7 -3.52 4.99 2.08
C CYS A 7 -2.16 5.23 2.76
N PHE A 8 -1.11 4.46 2.45
CA PHE A 8 0.23 4.70 2.98
C PHE A 8 0.99 5.77 2.19
N GLY A 9 1.01 5.69 0.85
CA GLY A 9 1.73 6.65 0.00
C GLY A 9 1.18 8.08 0.08
N THR A 10 -0.13 8.21 0.29
CA THR A 10 -0.80 9.52 0.39
C THR A 10 -0.88 10.00 1.84
N ARG A 11 -1.27 9.17 2.82
CA ARG A 11 -1.36 9.63 4.23
C ARG A 11 -0.02 9.75 4.96
N PHE A 12 1.04 9.04 4.57
CA PHE A 12 2.38 9.32 5.12
C PHE A 12 2.86 10.70 4.64
N ARG A 13 2.55 11.06 3.38
CA ARG A 13 2.84 12.38 2.80
C ARG A 13 1.98 13.49 3.41
N ASP A 14 0.68 13.25 3.61
CA ASP A 14 -0.23 14.24 4.22
C ASP A 14 0.02 14.44 5.72
N ARG A 15 0.43 13.40 6.46
CA ARG A 15 0.82 13.55 7.88
C ARG A 15 2.22 14.15 8.04
N CYS A 16 3.05 14.08 7.00
CA CYS A 16 4.28 14.86 6.90
C CYS A 16 4.02 16.31 6.48
N ASN A 17 2.81 16.79 6.22
CA ASN A 17 2.62 18.20 5.91
C ASN A 17 2.86 19.14 7.13
N ALA A 18 3.24 18.57 8.29
CA ALA A 18 3.79 19.28 9.44
C ALA A 18 5.33 19.20 9.56
N CYS A 19 6.01 18.44 8.69
CA CYS A 19 7.45 18.18 8.69
C CYS A 19 7.96 18.29 7.25
N SER A 20 8.82 19.26 6.94
CA SER A 20 9.27 19.63 5.58
C SER A 20 10.09 18.58 4.80
N VAL A 21 9.82 17.28 4.99
CA VAL A 21 10.44 16.15 4.29
C VAL A 21 9.75 15.96 2.95
N THR A 22 10.49 16.17 1.85
CA THR A 22 10.02 16.09 0.46
C THR A 22 9.98 14.66 -0.09
N GLY A 23 10.60 13.72 0.64
CA GLY A 23 10.49 12.28 0.42
C GLY A 23 11.68 11.67 -0.32
N SER A 24 12.83 12.35 -0.39
CA SER A 24 14.08 11.72 -0.83
C SER A 24 14.62 10.78 0.25
N TYR A 25 15.46 9.83 -0.15
CA TYR A 25 16.08 8.89 0.80
C TYR A 25 16.95 9.63 1.83
N GLU A 26 17.76 10.62 1.42
CA GLU A 26 18.63 11.33 2.36
C GLU A 26 17.84 12.13 3.42
N GLU A 27 16.73 12.74 3.04
CA GLU A 27 15.88 13.46 3.99
C GLU A 27 15.21 12.52 4.99
N LEU A 28 14.77 11.34 4.54
CA LEU A 28 14.21 10.31 5.41
C LEU A 28 15.24 9.78 6.40
N VAL A 29 16.49 9.57 5.95
CA VAL A 29 17.59 9.18 6.84
C VAL A 29 17.85 10.27 7.88
N GLY A 30 17.88 11.54 7.48
CA GLY A 30 18.11 12.67 8.39
C GLY A 30 17.00 12.86 9.42
N ALA A 31 15.74 12.68 9.03
CA ALA A 31 14.59 12.93 9.89
C ALA A 31 14.19 11.72 10.77
N PHE A 32 14.31 10.50 10.24
CA PHE A 32 13.76 9.29 10.86
C PHE A 32 14.80 8.18 11.07
N GLY A 33 16.01 8.36 10.56
CA GLY A 33 17.07 7.36 10.60
C GLY A 33 16.98 6.35 9.45
N ARG A 34 18.10 5.63 9.25
CA ARG A 34 18.29 4.69 8.15
C ARG A 34 17.26 3.55 8.13
N GLU A 35 16.93 2.99 9.29
CA GLU A 35 15.98 1.86 9.35
C GLU A 35 14.60 2.21 8.79
N ILE A 36 14.12 3.44 9.03
CA ILE A 36 12.82 3.89 8.51
C ILE A 36 12.95 4.24 7.02
N ALA A 37 14.04 4.90 6.63
CA ALA A 37 14.30 5.23 5.23
C ALA A 37 14.36 3.97 4.33
N ASP A 38 15.00 2.90 4.81
CA ASP A 38 15.10 1.62 4.09
C ASP A 38 13.72 0.98 3.88
N VAL A 39 12.89 0.93 4.93
CA VAL A 39 11.51 0.41 4.82
C VAL A 39 10.67 1.27 3.87
N VAL A 40 10.78 2.60 3.95
CA VAL A 40 10.06 3.52 3.07
C VAL A 40 10.50 3.33 1.62
N ALA A 41 11.79 3.15 1.36
CA ALA A 41 12.31 2.86 0.02
C ALA A 41 11.75 1.54 -0.53
N GLU A 42 11.71 0.47 0.27
CA GLU A 42 11.16 -0.85 -0.13
C GLU A 42 9.66 -0.83 -0.48
N VAL A 43 8.90 0.09 0.13
CA VAL A 43 7.45 0.20 -0.09
C VAL A 43 7.07 1.32 -1.07
N THR A 44 8.04 2.09 -1.55
CA THR A 44 7.82 3.14 -2.54
C THR A 44 7.73 2.54 -3.94
N ASP A 45 6.67 2.88 -4.68
CA ASP A 45 6.49 2.41 -6.05
C ASP A 45 7.31 3.25 -7.04
N GLU A 46 7.91 2.59 -8.03
CA GLU A 46 8.50 3.23 -9.20
C GLU A 46 7.41 3.78 -10.12
N LYS A 47 7.22 5.10 -10.10
CA LYS A 47 6.12 5.78 -10.82
C LYS A 47 6.38 6.01 -12.31
N SER A 48 7.58 5.69 -12.79
CA SER A 48 7.97 5.80 -14.20
C SER A 48 7.38 4.70 -15.09
N LEU A 49 6.92 3.61 -14.48
CA LEU A 49 6.37 2.43 -15.16
C LEU A 49 4.86 2.55 -15.39
N ASP A 50 4.36 1.79 -16.37
CA ASP A 50 2.94 1.78 -16.66
C ASP A 50 2.11 1.18 -15.50
N LYS A 51 0.81 1.43 -15.50
CA LYS A 51 -0.06 1.00 -14.38
C LYS A 51 -0.12 -0.53 -14.22
N ALA A 52 -0.09 -1.28 -15.32
CA ALA A 52 -0.17 -2.74 -15.28
C ALA A 52 1.15 -3.34 -14.78
N GLU A 53 2.28 -2.85 -15.28
CA GLU A 53 3.63 -3.20 -14.83
C GLU A 53 3.80 -2.93 -13.33
N ARG A 54 3.38 -1.74 -12.86
CA ARG A 54 3.42 -1.42 -11.41
C ARG A 54 2.60 -2.39 -10.58
N LYS A 55 1.40 -2.78 -11.04
CA LYS A 55 0.56 -3.75 -10.35
C LYS A 55 1.21 -5.13 -10.27
N LEU A 56 1.87 -5.58 -11.32
CA LEU A 56 2.59 -6.86 -11.35
C LEU A 56 3.82 -6.83 -10.43
N LEU A 57 4.60 -5.75 -10.48
CA LEU A 57 5.76 -5.57 -9.60
C LEU A 57 5.37 -5.56 -8.12
N GLN A 58 4.23 -4.97 -7.76
CA GLN A 58 3.77 -5.03 -6.37
C GLN A 58 3.50 -6.46 -5.89
N ILE A 59 3.03 -7.36 -6.76
CA ILE A 59 2.81 -8.77 -6.43
C ILE A 59 4.17 -9.47 -6.22
N GLU A 60 5.12 -9.27 -7.13
CA GLU A 60 6.45 -9.88 -7.03
C GLU A 60 7.24 -9.35 -5.82
N HIS A 61 7.28 -8.02 -5.65
CA HIS A 61 8.01 -7.36 -4.57
C HIS A 61 7.43 -7.70 -3.20
N ALA A 62 6.10 -7.86 -3.08
CA ALA A 62 5.47 -8.24 -1.82
C ALA A 62 6.03 -9.55 -1.26
N ALA A 63 6.27 -10.55 -2.11
CA ALA A 63 6.84 -11.83 -1.69
C ALA A 63 8.28 -11.71 -1.17
N ARG A 64 9.08 -10.85 -1.80
CA ARG A 64 10.52 -10.65 -1.50
C ARG A 64 10.80 -9.55 -0.46
N ALA A 65 9.80 -8.77 -0.09
CA ALA A 65 9.94 -7.65 0.85
C ALA A 65 10.44 -8.11 2.23
N SER A 66 11.17 -7.22 2.91
CA SER A 66 11.59 -7.45 4.29
C SER A 66 10.39 -7.66 5.22
N PRO A 67 10.54 -8.33 6.38
CA PRO A 67 9.44 -8.54 7.32
C PRO A 67 8.72 -7.24 7.71
N ARG A 68 9.46 -6.13 7.92
CA ARG A 68 8.89 -4.82 8.24
C ARG A 68 8.12 -4.23 7.04
N ALA A 69 8.67 -4.31 5.84
CA ALA A 69 7.99 -3.85 4.63
C ALA A 69 6.72 -4.68 4.32
N LYS A 70 6.70 -5.99 4.62
CA LYS A 70 5.50 -6.84 4.53
C LYS A 70 4.37 -6.35 5.43
N LEU A 71 4.68 -5.98 6.68
CA LEU A 71 3.68 -5.42 7.60
C LEU A 71 3.10 -4.10 7.07
N VAL A 72 3.95 -3.22 6.54
CA VAL A 72 3.51 -1.94 5.96
C VAL A 72 2.62 -2.17 4.73
N LYS A 73 3.01 -3.05 3.81
CA LYS A 73 2.21 -3.39 2.63
C LYS A 73 0.85 -4.01 3.01
N LEU A 74 0.83 -4.88 4.02
CA LEU A 74 -0.40 -5.50 4.51
C LEU A 74 -1.34 -4.48 5.16
N ALA A 75 -0.80 -3.58 6.00
CA ALA A 75 -1.55 -2.51 6.62
C ALA A 75 -2.11 -1.52 5.58
N ASP A 76 -1.30 -1.12 4.60
CA ASP A 76 -1.71 -0.28 3.47
C ASP A 76 -2.91 -0.88 2.73
N LYS A 77 -2.79 -2.13 2.29
CA LYS A 77 -3.86 -2.80 1.53
C LYS A 77 -5.12 -2.99 2.37
N THR A 78 -4.99 -3.28 3.66
CA THR A 78 -6.14 -3.35 4.58
C THR A 78 -6.86 -2.01 4.70
N CYS A 79 -6.13 -0.91 4.87
CA CYS A 79 -6.70 0.42 4.90
C CYS A 79 -7.38 0.79 3.58
N ASN A 80 -6.74 0.50 2.43
CA ASN A 80 -7.31 0.79 1.12
C ASN A 80 -8.63 0.06 0.90
N LEU A 81 -8.73 -1.23 1.27
CA LEU A 81 -9.98 -1.98 1.10
C LEU A 81 -11.10 -1.48 2.01
N ARG A 82 -10.78 -1.07 3.25
CA ARG A 82 -11.76 -0.45 4.15
C ARG A 82 -12.26 0.89 3.62
N ASP A 83 -11.35 1.72 3.12
CA ASP A 83 -11.69 3.01 2.52
C ASP A 83 -12.54 2.78 1.25
N LEU A 84 -12.21 1.78 0.42
CA LEU A 84 -12.98 1.42 -0.77
C LEU A 84 -14.39 0.91 -0.44
N ALA A 85 -14.55 0.16 0.66
CA ALA A 85 -15.84 -0.35 1.11
C ALA A 85 -16.74 0.73 1.72
N THR A 86 -16.15 1.72 2.40
CA THR A 86 -16.91 2.76 3.13
C THR A 86 -17.11 4.04 2.32
N THR A 87 -16.12 4.41 1.51
CA THR A 87 -16.08 5.65 0.72
C THR A 87 -15.49 5.35 -0.66
N PRO A 88 -16.21 4.58 -1.50
CA PRO A 88 -15.73 4.28 -2.84
C PRO A 88 -15.58 5.56 -3.67
N PRO A 89 -14.55 5.68 -4.52
CA PRO A 89 -14.45 6.80 -5.44
C PRO A 89 -15.67 6.84 -6.38
N ALA A 90 -16.28 8.02 -6.51
CA ALA A 90 -17.51 8.20 -7.29
C ALA A 90 -17.33 7.86 -8.79
N ASP A 91 -16.10 7.89 -9.29
CA ASP A 91 -15.75 7.59 -10.69
C ASP A 91 -15.42 6.11 -10.94
N TRP A 92 -15.54 5.22 -9.94
CA TRP A 92 -15.21 3.81 -10.09
C TRP A 92 -16.46 2.95 -10.33
N SER A 93 -16.47 2.24 -11.46
CA SER A 93 -17.44 1.18 -11.73
C SER A 93 -17.29 0.01 -10.75
N ASP A 94 -18.31 -0.83 -10.64
CA ASP A 94 -18.26 -2.05 -9.82
C ASP A 94 -17.15 -3.00 -10.30
N GLU A 95 -16.95 -3.10 -11.62
CA GLU A 95 -15.89 -3.93 -12.21
C GLU A 95 -14.50 -3.44 -11.78
N ARG A 96 -14.27 -2.13 -11.82
CA ARG A 96 -13.00 -1.54 -11.42
C ARG A 96 -12.71 -1.76 -9.93
N ARG A 97 -13.75 -1.69 -9.09
CA ARG A 97 -13.63 -2.02 -7.66
C ARG A 97 -13.26 -3.49 -7.49
N TRP A 98 -13.97 -4.39 -8.16
CA TRP A 98 -13.69 -5.83 -8.12
C TRP A 98 -12.26 -6.17 -8.57
N GLU A 99 -11.79 -5.59 -9.68
CA GLU A 99 -10.42 -5.75 -10.17
C GLU A 99 -9.37 -5.29 -9.13
N TYR A 100 -9.67 -4.22 -8.39
CA TYR A 100 -8.81 -3.74 -7.31
C TYR A 100 -8.78 -4.74 -6.14
N PHE A 101 -9.93 -5.28 -5.73
CA PHE A 101 -10.01 -6.32 -4.69
C PHE A 101 -9.19 -7.56 -5.07
N GLU A 102 -9.38 -8.06 -6.29
CA GLU A 102 -8.65 -9.25 -6.78
C GLU A 102 -7.14 -9.00 -6.87
N TRP A 103 -6.74 -7.81 -7.32
CA TRP A 103 -5.32 -7.42 -7.31
C TRP A 103 -4.77 -7.34 -5.88
N ALA A 104 -5.49 -6.71 -4.93
CA ALA A 104 -5.06 -6.60 -3.54
C ALA A 104 -4.88 -7.98 -2.89
N LYS A 105 -5.76 -8.94 -3.16
CA LYS A 105 -5.63 -10.33 -2.70
C LYS A 105 -4.34 -10.98 -3.21
N LYS A 106 -3.97 -10.77 -4.49
CA LYS A 106 -2.72 -11.30 -5.07
C LYS A 106 -1.48 -10.72 -4.40
N VAL A 107 -1.48 -9.42 -4.10
CA VAL A 107 -0.39 -8.78 -3.35
C VAL A 107 -0.30 -9.36 -1.93
N VAL A 108 -1.43 -9.48 -1.24
CA VAL A 108 -1.45 -9.97 0.13
C VAL A 108 -1.08 -11.45 0.24
N ALA A 109 -1.36 -12.27 -0.78
CA ALA A 109 -0.91 -13.66 -0.83
C ALA A 109 0.62 -13.78 -0.66
N GLY A 110 1.40 -12.83 -1.20
CA GLY A 110 2.85 -12.80 -1.05
C GLY A 110 3.37 -12.36 0.33
N VAL A 111 2.52 -11.73 1.17
CA VAL A 111 2.92 -11.25 2.51
C VAL A 111 2.33 -12.08 3.65
N ARG A 112 1.55 -13.13 3.36
CA ARG A 112 0.99 -14.04 4.39
C ARG A 112 2.09 -14.71 5.21
N GLY A 113 1.76 -15.08 6.44
CA GLY A 113 2.70 -15.61 7.42
C GLY A 113 3.56 -14.54 8.08
N SER A 114 3.22 -13.25 7.93
CA SER A 114 3.96 -12.14 8.55
C SER A 114 3.30 -11.64 9.83
N ASN A 115 1.97 -11.53 9.86
CA ASN A 115 1.23 -11.09 11.04
C ASN A 115 -0.23 -11.54 10.95
N THR A 116 -0.59 -12.53 11.76
CA THR A 116 -1.92 -13.13 11.79
C THR A 116 -3.04 -12.13 12.09
N GLY A 117 -2.79 -11.12 12.93
CA GLY A 117 -3.78 -10.09 13.27
C GLY A 117 -4.11 -9.16 12.10
N LEU A 118 -3.09 -8.68 11.40
CA LEU A 118 -3.26 -7.85 10.20
C LEU A 118 -3.84 -8.65 9.03
N GLU A 119 -3.46 -9.93 8.92
CA GLU A 119 -4.00 -10.86 7.94
C GLU A 119 -5.51 -11.07 8.13
N ALA A 120 -5.94 -11.34 9.36
CA ALA A 120 -7.36 -11.45 9.69
C ALA A 120 -8.13 -10.13 9.47
N ALA A 121 -7.48 -8.99 9.75
CA ALA A 121 -8.04 -7.68 9.50
C ALA A 121 -8.24 -7.41 7.99
N PHE A 122 -7.32 -7.88 7.15
CA PHE A 122 -7.44 -7.83 5.70
C PHE A 122 -8.55 -8.75 5.19
N ASP A 123 -8.64 -9.98 5.70
CA ASP A 123 -9.68 -10.94 5.33
C ASP A 123 -11.07 -10.39 5.65
N LYS A 124 -11.23 -9.78 6.83
CA LYS A 124 -12.47 -9.10 7.21
C LYS A 124 -12.81 -7.95 6.25
N ALA A 125 -11.82 -7.18 5.81
CA ALA A 125 -12.03 -6.10 4.85
C ALA A 125 -12.46 -6.64 3.47
N CYS A 126 -11.92 -7.77 3.04
CA CYS A 126 -12.34 -8.45 1.81
C CYS A 126 -13.80 -8.92 1.87
N LEU A 127 -14.25 -9.42 3.03
CA LEU A 127 -15.62 -9.93 3.21
C LEU A 127 -16.68 -8.82 3.30
N THR A 128 -16.28 -7.60 3.67
CA THR A 128 -17.21 -6.48 3.90
C THR A 128 -17.35 -5.55 2.70
N GLY A 129 -16.44 -5.62 1.72
CA GLY A 129 -16.47 -4.78 0.52
C GLY A 129 -16.50 -5.54 -0.81
N GLY A 130 -16.61 -6.88 -0.78
CA GLY A 130 -16.74 -7.74 -1.96
C GLY A 130 -18.17 -8.16 -2.27
#